data_AF-A0A7Y3FW68-F1
#
_entry.id   AF-A0A7Y3FW68-F1
#
_cell.length_a   1.000
_cell.length_b   1.000
_cell.length_c   1.000
_cell.angle_alpha   90.00
_cell.angle_beta   90.00
_cell.angle_gamma   90.00
#
_symmetry.space_group_name_H-M   'P 1'
#
loop_
_entity.id
_entity.type
_entity.pdbx_description
1 polymer ?
#
loop_
_entity_poly.entity_id
_entity_poly.type
_entity_poly.pdbx_seq_one_letter_code
_entity_poly.pdbx_strand_id
1 'polypeptide(L)'
;MSVEGREILSLPSKKIMERIVDAPQPAALVHSISEEDFYFLVHDIGHKDSGELLSLASNKQWEYMVDLQVWEKDRLDILSMTKWLGLLFKADPTRLIKWLISEKTEFLK
;
A
#
# COMPACT_ATOMS: atom_id res chain seq x y z
N MET A 1 7.35 1.05 14.66
CA MET A 1 6.17 0.14 14.71
C MET A 1 5.59 0.16 16.11
N SER A 2 4.27 0.40 16.24
CA SER A 2 3.54 0.42 17.53
C SER A 2 3.33 -1.00 18.08
N VAL A 3 2.85 -1.12 19.33
CA VAL A 3 2.50 -2.41 19.95
C VAL A 3 1.35 -3.09 19.18
N GLU A 4 0.30 -2.33 18.83
CA GLU A 4 -0.86 -2.83 18.08
C GLU A 4 -0.50 -3.35 16.69
N GLY A 5 0.42 -2.68 15.97
CA GLY A 5 0.87 -3.13 14.66
C GLY A 5 1.58 -4.49 14.71
N ARG A 6 2.43 -4.72 15.73
CA ARG A 6 3.13 -5.99 15.93
C ARG A 6 2.17 -7.14 16.24
N GLU A 7 1.16 -6.89 17.06
CA GLU A 7 0.19 -7.92 17.44
C GLU A 7 -0.64 -8.37 16.24
N ILE A 8 -1.04 -7.44 15.37
CA ILE A 8 -1.83 -7.78 14.17
C ILE A 8 -1.02 -8.60 13.18
N LEU A 9 0.24 -8.26 12.93
CA LEU A 9 1.09 -8.99 11.98
C LEU A 9 1.40 -10.44 12.42
N SER A 10 1.10 -10.82 13.67
CA SER A 10 1.22 -12.21 14.12
C SER A 10 0.06 -13.12 13.65
N LEU A 11 -1.01 -12.53 13.10
CA LEU A 11 -2.19 -13.25 12.63
C LEU A 11 -2.04 -13.70 11.17
N PRO A 12 -2.77 -14.74 10.73
CA PRO A 12 -2.91 -15.04 9.31
C PRO A 12 -3.55 -13.87 8.55
N SER A 13 -3.13 -13.64 7.30
CA SER A 13 -3.48 -12.45 6.50
C SER A 13 -4.99 -12.19 6.38
N LYS A 14 -5.81 -13.25 6.33
CA LYS A 14 -7.28 -13.13 6.35
C LYS A 14 -7.81 -12.53 7.67
N LYS A 15 -7.27 -12.97 8.81
CA LYS A 15 -7.65 -12.45 10.13
C LYS A 15 -7.11 -11.03 10.35
N ILE A 16 -5.99 -10.67 9.72
CA ILE A 16 -5.47 -9.30 9.72
C ILE A 16 -6.50 -8.36 9.10
N MET A 17 -7.03 -8.70 7.92
CA MET A 17 -8.03 -7.87 7.24
C MET A 17 -9.31 -7.71 8.06
N GLU A 18 -9.84 -8.80 8.62
CA GLU A 18 -11.01 -8.76 9.53
C GLU A 18 -10.74 -7.80 10.70
N ARG A 19 -9.57 -7.89 11.32
CA ARG A 19 -9.20 -7.04 12.47
C ARG A 19 -9.02 -5.56 12.11
N ILE A 20 -8.55 -5.27 10.90
CA ILE A 20 -8.39 -3.89 10.39
C ILE A 20 -9.77 -3.27 10.15
N VAL A 21 -10.68 -3.99 9.49
CA VAL A 21 -12.03 -3.52 9.20
C VAL A 21 -12.83 -3.27 10.48
N ASP A 22 -12.69 -4.14 11.48
CA ASP A 22 -13.38 -4.01 12.77
C ASP A 22 -12.74 -2.99 13.72
N ALA A 23 -11.62 -2.37 13.35
CA ALA A 23 -10.95 -1.41 14.20
C ALA A 23 -11.75 -0.09 14.30
N PRO A 24 -11.75 0.58 15.46
CA PRO A 24 -12.37 1.90 15.59
C PRO A 24 -11.77 2.95 14.66
N GLN A 25 -10.50 2.79 14.29
CA GLN A 25 -9.77 3.66 13.37
C GLN A 25 -8.91 2.82 12.41
N PRO A 26 -9.49 2.24 11.35
CA PRO A 26 -8.80 1.32 10.44
C PRO A 26 -7.55 1.92 9.81
N ALA A 27 -7.63 3.17 9.33
CA ALA A 27 -6.50 3.86 8.72
C ALA A 27 -5.36 4.09 9.72
N ALA A 28 -5.66 4.51 10.96
CA ALA A 28 -4.63 4.73 11.98
C ALA A 28 -3.89 3.43 12.32
N LEU A 29 -4.62 2.32 12.35
CA LEU A 29 -4.06 0.99 12.58
C LEU A 29 -3.15 0.56 11.43
N VAL A 30 -3.59 0.72 10.18
CA VAL A 30 -2.78 0.46 8.99
C VAL A 30 -1.52 1.33 8.96
N HIS A 31 -1.64 2.61 9.31
CA HIS A 31 -0.50 3.54 9.38
C HIS A 31 0.50 3.20 10.49
N SER A 32 0.11 2.37 11.47
CA SER A 32 1.00 1.93 12.55
C SER A 32 1.94 0.78 12.13
N ILE A 33 1.60 0.10 11.03
CA ILE A 33 2.39 -0.93 10.36
C ILE A 33 3.51 -0.22 9.58
N SER A 34 4.73 -0.77 9.63
CA SER A 34 5.85 -0.22 8.85
C SER A 34 5.58 -0.32 7.34
N GLU A 35 6.25 0.48 6.52
CA GLU A 35 6.11 0.42 5.07
C GLU A 35 6.53 -0.94 4.50
N GLU A 36 7.57 -1.55 5.06
CA GLU A 36 8.08 -2.88 4.70
C GLU A 36 7.09 -3.99 5.06
N ASP A 37 6.61 -4.01 6.30
CA ASP A 37 5.62 -5.01 6.74
C ASP A 37 4.31 -4.86 5.98
N PHE A 38 3.91 -3.62 5.66
CA PHE A 38 2.73 -3.34 4.86
C PHE A 38 2.88 -3.90 3.44
N TYR A 39 4.04 -3.73 2.83
CA TYR A 39 4.36 -4.30 1.53
C TYR A 39 4.22 -5.84 1.54
N PHE A 40 4.82 -6.51 2.54
CA PHE A 40 4.69 -7.96 2.68
C PHE A 40 3.24 -8.39 2.91
N LEU A 41 2.48 -7.67 3.73
CA LEU A 41 1.07 -7.95 3.97
C LEU A 41 0.23 -7.88 2.69
N VAL A 42 0.43 -6.85 1.85
CA VAL A 42 -0.25 -6.74 0.55
C VAL A 42 0.14 -7.89 -0.38
N HIS A 43 1.41 -8.31 -0.36
CA HIS A 43 1.89 -9.43 -1.16
C HIS A 43 1.25 -10.77 -0.71
N ASP A 44 1.17 -11.00 0.59
CA ASP A 44 0.60 -12.21 1.20
C ASP A 44 -0.92 -12.32 0.96
N ILE A 45 -1.65 -11.20 1.04
CA ILE A 45 -3.08 -11.15 0.71
C ILE A 45 -3.29 -11.33 -0.79
N GLY A 46 -2.36 -10.84 -1.60
CA GLY A 46 -2.42 -10.82 -3.04
C GLY A 46 -3.12 -9.57 -3.58
N HIS A 47 -2.62 -9.08 -4.72
CA HIS A 47 -3.02 -7.80 -5.30
C HIS A 47 -4.51 -7.63 -5.62
N LYS A 48 -5.24 -8.73 -5.85
CA LYS A 48 -6.68 -8.67 -6.19
C LYS A 48 -7.55 -8.32 -4.98
N ASP A 49 -7.09 -8.73 -3.80
CA ASP A 49 -7.87 -8.65 -2.55
C ASP A 49 -7.33 -7.55 -1.61
N SER A 50 -6.25 -6.86 -2.00
CA SER A 50 -5.63 -5.79 -1.23
C SER A 50 -6.24 -4.40 -1.45
N GLY A 51 -7.30 -4.25 -2.25
CA GLY A 51 -7.84 -2.94 -2.64
C GLY A 51 -8.27 -2.07 -1.45
N GLU A 52 -8.96 -2.67 -0.49
CA GLU A 52 -9.38 -1.99 0.75
C GLU A 52 -8.18 -1.63 1.64
N LEU A 53 -7.19 -2.51 1.71
CA LEU A 53 -5.97 -2.24 2.47
C LEU A 53 -5.18 -1.07 1.85
N LEU A 54 -5.13 -1.01 0.52
CA LEU A 54 -4.48 0.08 -0.22
C LEU A 54 -5.21 1.42 -0.03
N SER A 55 -6.54 1.44 0.07
CA SER A 55 -7.29 2.69 0.29
C SER A 55 -7.03 3.27 1.69
N LEU A 56 -6.79 2.41 2.69
CA LEU A 56 -6.46 2.78 4.08
C LEU A 56 -4.99 3.14 4.31
N ALA A 57 -4.10 2.84 3.36
CA ALA A 57 -2.66 3.05 3.51
C ALA A 57 -2.30 4.53 3.58
N SER A 58 -1.17 4.86 4.19
CA SER A 58 -0.60 6.21 4.15
C SER A 58 0.10 6.50 2.82
N ASN A 59 0.37 7.78 2.52
CA ASN A 59 1.14 8.12 1.30
C ASN A 59 2.57 7.56 1.34
N LYS A 60 3.18 7.44 2.52
CA LYS A 60 4.52 6.84 2.67
C LYS A 60 4.52 5.34 2.33
N GLN A 61 3.47 4.64 2.73
CA GLN A 61 3.28 3.23 2.38
C GLN A 61 3.06 3.07 0.87
N TRP A 62 2.27 3.94 0.23
CA TRP A 62 2.14 3.96 -1.24
C TRP A 62 3.49 4.22 -1.93
N GLU A 63 4.23 5.23 -1.48
CA GLU A 63 5.55 5.59 -2.01
C GLU A 63 6.51 4.41 -1.99
N TYR A 64 6.69 3.82 -0.81
CA TYR A 64 7.58 2.68 -0.60
C TYR A 64 7.22 1.50 -1.49
N MET A 65 5.93 1.17 -1.60
CA MET A 65 5.48 0.07 -2.45
C MET A 65 5.72 0.33 -3.92
N VAL A 66 5.41 1.53 -4.40
CA VAL A 66 5.63 1.88 -5.81
C VAL A 66 7.12 1.82 -6.10
N ASP A 67 7.97 2.41 -5.26
CA ASP A 67 9.42 2.37 -5.43
C ASP A 67 9.94 0.95 -5.52
N LEU A 68 9.57 0.05 -4.60
CA LEU A 68 10.03 -1.34 -4.67
C LEU A 68 9.61 -2.09 -5.94
N GLN A 69 8.55 -1.65 -6.61
CA GLN A 69 7.91 -2.41 -7.68
C GLN A 69 8.15 -1.87 -9.07
N VAL A 70 8.47 -0.58 -9.20
CA VAL A 70 8.72 0.05 -10.51
C VAL A 70 10.17 -0.06 -10.96
N TRP A 71 11.09 -0.42 -10.07
CA TRP A 71 12.51 -0.57 -10.39
C TRP A 71 12.88 -2.04 -10.67
N GLU A 72 13.33 -2.33 -11.89
CA GLU A 72 14.04 -3.55 -12.24
C GLU A 72 15.54 -3.24 -12.39
N LYS A 73 16.31 -3.47 -11.31
CA LYS A 73 17.70 -2.99 -11.18
C LYS A 73 17.74 -1.47 -11.36
N ASP A 74 18.40 -0.99 -12.42
CA ASP A 74 18.56 0.43 -12.72
C ASP A 74 17.56 0.92 -13.80
N ARG A 75 16.55 0.11 -14.14
CA ARG A 75 15.56 0.46 -15.17
C ARG A 75 14.16 0.48 -14.60
N LEU A 76 13.38 1.43 -15.08
CA LEU A 76 11.96 1.52 -14.73
C LEU A 76 11.18 0.47 -15.54
N ASP A 77 10.49 -0.43 -14.84
CA ASP A 77 9.56 -1.40 -15.43
C ASP A 77 8.17 -0.76 -15.59
N ILE A 78 7.89 -0.34 -16.81
CA ILE A 78 6.63 0.32 -17.20
C ILE A 78 5.42 -0.60 -16.97
N LEU A 79 5.57 -1.92 -17.13
CA LEU A 79 4.46 -2.86 -16.94
C LEU A 79 4.09 -2.95 -15.47
N SER A 80 5.10 -3.07 -14.60
CA SER A 80 4.89 -3.09 -13.15
C SER A 80 4.34 -1.76 -12.65
N MET A 81 4.85 -0.64 -13.15
CA MET A 81 4.30 0.68 -12.84
C MET A 81 2.83 0.79 -13.25
N THR A 82 2.48 0.42 -14.48
CA THR A 82 1.09 0.48 -14.97
C THR A 82 0.16 -0.38 -14.12
N LYS A 83 0.61 -1.58 -13.74
CA LYS A 83 -0.14 -2.49 -12.86
C LYS A 83 -0.40 -1.85 -11.49
N TRP A 84 0.63 -1.30 -10.85
CA TRP A 84 0.49 -0.71 -9.52
C TRP A 84 -0.33 0.58 -9.53
N LEU A 85 -0.11 1.47 -10.50
CA LEU A 85 -0.98 2.63 -10.69
C LEU A 85 -2.43 2.22 -10.93
N GLY A 86 -2.68 1.13 -11.67
CA GLY A 86 -4.01 0.57 -11.85
C GLY A 86 -4.65 0.04 -10.56
N LEU A 87 -3.86 -0.54 -9.64
CA LEU A 87 -4.34 -0.98 -8.33
C LEU A 87 -4.66 0.22 -7.42
N LEU A 88 -3.77 1.21 -7.38
CA LEU A 88 -4.00 2.44 -6.61
C LEU A 88 -5.19 3.23 -7.15
N PHE A 89 -5.38 3.26 -8.47
CA PHE A 89 -6.53 3.91 -9.10
C PHE A 89 -7.85 3.24 -8.71
N LYS A 90 -7.87 1.91 -8.61
CA LYS A 90 -9.04 1.16 -8.12
C LYS A 90 -9.30 1.39 -6.63
N ALA A 91 -8.24 1.57 -5.83
CA ALA A 91 -8.34 1.80 -4.40
C ALA A 91 -8.84 3.22 -4.06
N ASP A 92 -8.23 4.24 -4.67
CA ASP A 92 -8.66 5.64 -4.52
C ASP A 92 -8.15 6.49 -5.72
N PRO A 93 -9.00 6.73 -6.73
CA PRO A 93 -8.60 7.46 -7.93
C PRO A 93 -8.32 8.94 -7.66
N THR A 94 -9.05 9.55 -6.72
CA THR A 94 -8.90 10.99 -6.43
C THR A 94 -7.59 11.24 -5.70
N ARG A 95 -7.26 10.38 -4.73
CA ARG A 95 -5.99 10.44 -4.00
C ARG A 95 -4.81 10.13 -4.91
N LEU A 96 -4.94 9.13 -5.80
CA LEU A 96 -3.88 8.82 -6.77
C LEU A 96 -3.47 10.04 -7.58
N ILE A 97 -4.44 10.76 -8.14
CA ILE A 97 -4.16 11.97 -8.93
C ILE A 97 -3.42 13.01 -8.08
N LYS A 98 -3.87 13.25 -6.84
CA LYS A 98 -3.21 14.20 -5.93
C LYS A 98 -1.77 13.80 -5.63
N TRP A 99 -1.54 12.53 -5.31
CA TRP A 99 -0.22 12.00 -4.99
C TRP A 99 0.73 12.02 -6.19
N LEU A 100 0.25 11.71 -7.41
CA LEU A 100 1.05 11.81 -8.63
C LEU A 100 1.53 13.25 -8.90
N ILE A 101 0.66 14.23 -8.66
CA ILE A 101 0.97 15.64 -8.91
C ILE A 101 1.86 16.24 -7.81
N SER A 102 1.74 15.77 -6.55
CA SER A 102 2.50 16.33 -5.42
C SER A 102 3.84 15.63 -5.18
N GLU A 103 3.90 14.30 -5.26
CA GLU A 103 5.07 13.51 -4.86
C GLU A 103 5.83 12.94 -6.07
N LYS A 104 5.14 12.52 -7.14
CA LYS A 104 5.76 11.84 -8.29
C LYS A 104 5.94 12.73 -9.52
N THR A 105 6.36 13.97 -9.31
CA THR A 105 6.63 14.92 -10.42
C THR A 105 7.69 14.42 -11.42
N GLU A 106 8.56 13.51 -10.99
CA GLU A 106 9.54 12.83 -11.83
C GLU A 106 8.94 11.92 -12.91
N PHE A 107 7.73 11.39 -12.71
CA PHE A 107 7.03 10.56 -13.71
C PHE A 107 6.27 11.40 -14.75
N LEU A 108 6.16 12.71 -14.55
CA LEU A 108 5.39 13.63 -15.40
C LEU A 108 6.27 14.46 -16.34
N LYS A 109 7.58 14.17 -16.42
CA LYS A 109 8.54 14.85 -17.29
C LYS A 109 8.83 14.08 -18.57
#